data_AF-A0A553N8W8-F1
#
_entry.id   AF-A0A553N8W8-F1
#
_cell.length_a   1.000
_cell.length_b   1.000
_cell.length_c   1.000
_cell.angle_alpha   90.00
_cell.angle_beta   90.00
_cell.angle_gamma   90.00
#
_symmetry.space_group_name_H-M   'P 1'
#
loop_
_entity.id
_entity.type
_entity.pdbx_description
1 polymer ?
#
loop_
_entity_poly.entity_id
_entity_poly.type
_entity_poly.pdbx_seq_one_letter_code
_entity_poly.pdbx_strand_id
1 'polypeptide(L)'
;MNSTRSRRQNIKQSWCFDCHCPRCCDPSELGSELGTLHCPECNDTEGYLRLIHPLAYDSDYGCHKCQSMMSQKTVIELENDLESSLNKLIHLRGQKYVEALLHQAELTKRSNHFHPNHYLQMRLQSELISHLGNIPGYFYFELSDEMVRLKRDLCLHFIEVFSKVDPGFSDWRGTTQYELANTEATLAQRSFDSGTIPLKEFQTKLEAIITLNQEAVSVLEVEDEESHAFEIGLRARKNVRDLKDIVRFSEFL
;
A
#
# COMPACT_ATOMS: atom_id res chain seq x y z
N MET A 1 2.33 -5.65 -7.36
CA MET A 1 2.49 -7.08 -6.98
C MET A 1 1.17 -7.81 -7.19
N ASN A 2 1.19 -9.09 -7.54
CA ASN A 2 0.00 -9.87 -7.94
C ASN A 2 -0.28 -11.02 -6.96
N SER A 3 -1.47 -11.63 -7.01
CA SER A 3 -1.80 -12.88 -6.28
C SER A 3 -0.94 -14.07 -6.75
N THR A 4 -0.95 -15.18 -5.99
CA THR A 4 -0.18 -16.40 -6.34
C THR A 4 -0.58 -16.99 -7.69
N ARG A 5 -1.89 -16.99 -8.02
CA ARG A 5 -2.39 -17.44 -9.33
C ARG A 5 -1.73 -16.66 -10.47
N SER A 6 -1.88 -15.33 -10.46
CA SER A 6 -1.35 -14.45 -11.50
C SER A 6 0.19 -14.42 -11.50
N ARG A 7 0.83 -14.47 -10.33
CA ARG A 7 2.29 -14.56 -10.21
C ARG A 7 2.85 -15.82 -10.87
N ARG A 8 2.28 -16.99 -10.58
CA ARG A 8 2.76 -18.28 -11.15
C ARG A 8 2.53 -18.35 -12.66
N GLN A 9 1.42 -17.79 -13.16
CA GLN A 9 1.19 -17.66 -14.60
C GLN A 9 2.26 -16.78 -15.25
N ASN A 10 2.54 -15.60 -14.70
CA ASN A 10 3.53 -14.67 -15.24
C ASN A 10 4.95 -15.28 -15.24
N ILE A 11 5.35 -15.95 -14.15
CA ILE A 11 6.66 -16.62 -14.06
C ILE A 11 6.78 -17.73 -15.12
N LYS A 12 5.75 -18.55 -15.28
CA LYS A 12 5.75 -19.63 -16.28
C LYS A 12 5.86 -19.09 -17.70
N GLN A 13 5.12 -18.03 -18.02
CA GLN A 13 5.16 -17.41 -19.33
C GLN A 13 6.49 -16.72 -19.63
N SER A 14 7.08 -16.05 -18.63
CA SER A 14 8.29 -15.25 -18.83
C SER A 14 9.57 -16.08 -18.73
N TRP A 15 9.61 -17.05 -17.82
CA TRP A 15 10.82 -17.78 -17.42
C TRP A 15 10.69 -19.30 -17.55
N CYS A 16 9.57 -19.80 -18.06
CA CYS A 16 9.37 -21.21 -18.43
C CYS A 16 9.55 -22.23 -17.29
N PHE A 17 9.28 -21.85 -16.03
CA PHE A 17 9.24 -22.79 -14.90
C PHE A 17 8.03 -22.57 -13.99
N ASP A 18 7.66 -23.60 -13.23
CA ASP A 18 6.60 -23.53 -12.24
C ASP A 18 7.20 -23.18 -10.86
N CYS A 19 6.82 -22.04 -10.30
CA CYS A 19 7.32 -21.61 -8.99
C CYS A 19 6.68 -22.40 -7.84
N HIS A 20 7.53 -22.83 -6.90
CA HIS A 20 7.20 -23.59 -5.69
C HIS A 20 7.81 -22.96 -4.43
N CYS A 21 8.02 -21.64 -4.43
CA CYS A 21 8.54 -20.95 -3.24
C CYS A 21 7.51 -21.00 -2.09
N PRO A 22 7.90 -20.76 -0.82
CA PRO A 22 7.00 -20.82 0.33
C PRO A 22 5.69 -20.05 0.14
N ARG A 23 5.77 -18.85 -0.46
CA ARG A 23 4.60 -18.05 -0.82
C ARG A 23 3.66 -18.76 -1.81
N CYS A 24 4.19 -19.34 -2.87
CA CYS A 24 3.37 -19.99 -3.91
C CYS A 24 2.75 -21.32 -3.43
N CYS A 25 3.31 -21.92 -2.38
CA CYS A 25 2.78 -23.14 -1.77
C CYS A 25 1.70 -22.87 -0.70
N ASP A 26 1.64 -21.65 -0.16
CA ASP A 26 0.75 -21.27 0.93
C ASP A 26 -0.54 -20.62 0.39
N PRO A 27 -1.74 -21.17 0.68
CA PRO A 27 -3.01 -20.56 0.29
C PRO A 27 -3.22 -19.12 0.77
N SER A 28 -2.60 -18.73 1.90
CA SER A 28 -2.67 -17.38 2.47
C SER A 28 -1.58 -16.44 1.94
N GLU A 29 -0.68 -16.95 1.10
CA GLU A 29 0.46 -16.22 0.56
C GLU A 29 1.36 -15.61 1.66
N LEU A 30 1.80 -16.42 2.63
CA LEU A 30 2.53 -15.98 3.83
C LEU A 30 1.73 -15.00 4.69
N GLY A 31 0.40 -15.18 4.74
CA GLY A 31 -0.53 -14.27 5.44
C GLY A 31 -0.64 -12.88 4.81
N SER A 32 -0.20 -12.70 3.56
CA SER A 32 -0.42 -11.45 2.82
C SER A 32 -1.83 -11.35 2.23
N GLU A 33 -2.48 -12.48 1.96
CA GLU A 33 -3.87 -12.53 1.48
C GLU A 33 -4.10 -11.81 0.14
N LEU A 34 -3.05 -11.74 -0.71
CA LEU A 34 -3.08 -10.98 -1.97
C LEU A 34 -4.08 -11.53 -3.01
N GLY A 35 -4.40 -12.81 -2.97
CA GLY A 35 -5.40 -13.47 -3.81
C GLY A 35 -6.67 -13.89 -3.08
N THR A 36 -6.89 -13.38 -1.87
CA THR A 36 -7.98 -13.82 -0.99
C THR A 36 -9.25 -13.00 -1.19
N LEU A 37 -10.40 -13.69 -1.16
CA LEU A 37 -11.72 -13.08 -1.22
C LEU A 37 -12.48 -13.29 0.09
N HIS A 38 -13.44 -12.42 0.36
CA HIS A 38 -14.42 -12.68 1.42
C HIS A 38 -15.40 -13.75 0.97
N CYS A 39 -15.77 -14.64 1.90
CA CYS A 39 -16.74 -15.68 1.65
C CYS A 39 -18.16 -15.11 1.76
N PRO A 40 -18.99 -15.15 0.69
CA PRO A 40 -20.36 -14.63 0.74
C PRO A 40 -21.29 -15.47 1.62
N GLU A 41 -20.97 -16.75 1.82
CA GLU A 41 -21.76 -17.68 2.65
C GLU A 41 -21.48 -17.55 4.16
N CYS A 42 -20.45 -16.79 4.55
CA CYS A 42 -20.16 -16.58 5.97
C CYS A 42 -20.91 -15.32 6.44
N ASN A 43 -21.73 -15.47 7.49
CA ASN A 43 -22.45 -14.36 8.10
C ASN A 43 -21.53 -13.43 8.93
N ASP A 44 -20.27 -13.79 9.11
CA ASP A 44 -19.27 -12.99 9.81
C ASP A 44 -18.12 -12.58 8.88
N THR A 45 -17.41 -11.53 9.28
CA THR A 45 -16.37 -10.87 8.48
C THR A 45 -15.07 -11.66 8.36
N GLU A 46 -14.99 -12.88 8.90
CA GLU A 46 -13.76 -13.68 8.99
C GLU A 46 -13.76 -14.90 8.05
N GLY A 47 -14.84 -15.14 7.32
CA GLY A 47 -14.87 -16.15 6.26
C GLY A 47 -14.06 -15.72 5.04
N TYR A 48 -13.04 -16.49 4.67
CA TYR A 48 -12.17 -16.20 3.52
C TYR A 48 -12.06 -17.37 2.54
N LEU A 49 -12.21 -17.05 1.27
CA LEU A 49 -11.99 -17.92 0.11
C LEU A 49 -10.54 -17.80 -0.35
N ARG A 50 -9.81 -18.92 -0.34
CA ARG A 50 -8.42 -19.04 -0.80
C ARG A 50 -8.29 -20.21 -1.78
N LEU A 51 -7.22 -20.25 -2.58
CA LEU A 51 -6.96 -21.38 -3.47
C LEU A 51 -6.88 -22.69 -2.67
N ILE A 52 -7.65 -23.70 -3.09
CA ILE A 52 -7.64 -25.03 -2.46
C ILE A 52 -6.28 -25.72 -2.71
N HIS A 53 -5.78 -25.60 -3.94
CA HIS A 53 -4.50 -26.15 -4.37
C HIS A 53 -3.68 -25.04 -5.05
N PRO A 54 -2.91 -24.23 -4.31
CA PRO A 54 -2.16 -23.08 -4.85
C PRO A 54 -1.19 -23.43 -5.99
N LEU A 55 -0.74 -24.68 -6.04
CA LEU A 55 0.17 -25.20 -7.05
C LEU A 55 -0.55 -25.71 -8.33
N ALA A 56 -1.87 -25.87 -8.31
CA ALA A 56 -2.67 -26.22 -9.48
C ALA A 56 -3.18 -24.95 -10.19
N TYR A 57 -3.02 -24.91 -11.52
CA TYR A 57 -3.37 -23.74 -12.34
C TYR A 57 -4.87 -23.52 -12.50
N ASP A 58 -5.66 -24.57 -12.30
CA ASP A 58 -7.11 -24.66 -12.43
C ASP A 58 -7.80 -24.81 -11.06
N SER A 59 -7.08 -24.53 -9.95
CA SER A 59 -7.65 -24.65 -8.61
C SER A 59 -8.79 -23.67 -8.41
N ASP A 60 -9.90 -24.20 -7.90
CA ASP A 60 -10.99 -23.44 -7.30
C ASP A 60 -10.59 -22.86 -5.93
N TYR A 61 -11.50 -22.05 -5.39
CA TYR A 61 -11.36 -21.39 -4.10
C TYR A 61 -12.27 -22.03 -3.07
N GLY A 62 -11.75 -22.27 -1.87
CA GLY A 62 -12.47 -22.88 -0.76
C GLY A 62 -12.45 -21.99 0.47
N CYS A 63 -13.58 -21.94 1.17
CA CYS A 63 -13.68 -21.21 2.42
C CYS A 63 -13.17 -22.09 3.56
N HIS A 64 -12.17 -21.60 4.28
CA HIS A 64 -11.58 -22.34 5.41
C HIS A 64 -12.56 -22.54 6.59
N LYS A 65 -13.66 -21.77 6.64
CA LYS A 65 -14.62 -21.76 7.74
C LYS A 65 -15.88 -22.58 7.45
N CYS A 66 -16.63 -22.21 6.41
CA CYS A 66 -17.90 -22.86 6.08
C CYS A 66 -17.80 -23.91 4.96
N GLN A 67 -16.60 -24.14 4.40
CA GLN A 67 -16.34 -25.10 3.32
C GLN A 67 -17.09 -24.82 2.01
N SER A 68 -17.70 -23.63 1.87
CA SER A 68 -18.23 -23.20 0.57
C SER A 68 -17.10 -23.09 -0.45
N MET A 69 -17.45 -23.28 -1.71
CA MET A 69 -16.52 -23.23 -2.83
C MET A 69 -16.95 -22.17 -3.84
N MET A 70 -15.96 -21.54 -4.47
CA MET A 70 -16.16 -20.63 -5.59
C MET A 70 -15.24 -21.04 -6.73
N SER A 71 -15.81 -21.11 -7.93
CA SER A 71 -15.04 -21.52 -9.11
C SER A 71 -13.95 -20.50 -9.43
N GLN A 72 -12.81 -20.95 -9.95
CA GLN A 72 -11.76 -20.06 -10.43
C GLN A 72 -12.30 -19.06 -11.46
N LYS A 73 -13.19 -19.51 -12.34
CA LYS A 73 -13.79 -18.67 -13.38
C LYS A 73 -14.55 -17.48 -12.77
N THR A 74 -15.36 -17.72 -11.74
CA THR A 74 -16.10 -16.67 -11.04
C THR A 74 -15.16 -15.66 -10.38
N VAL A 75 -14.07 -16.14 -9.76
CA VAL A 75 -13.07 -15.24 -9.16
C VAL A 75 -12.41 -14.36 -10.23
N ILE A 76 -12.04 -14.93 -11.38
CA ILE A 76 -11.48 -14.18 -12.51
C ILE A 76 -12.47 -13.13 -13.02
N GLU A 77 -13.76 -13.44 -13.11
CA GLU A 77 -14.80 -12.49 -13.52
C GLU A 77 -14.88 -11.31 -12.54
N LEU A 78 -14.90 -11.58 -11.22
CA LEU A 78 -14.90 -10.54 -10.19
C LEU A 78 -13.63 -9.66 -10.25
N GLU A 79 -12.46 -10.27 -10.39
CA GLU A 79 -11.19 -9.56 -10.54
C GLU A 79 -11.20 -8.65 -11.79
N ASN A 80 -11.67 -9.17 -12.93
CA ASN A 80 -11.78 -8.42 -14.17
C ASN A 80 -12.75 -7.24 -14.07
N ASP A 81 -13.86 -7.38 -13.35
CA ASP A 81 -14.83 -6.30 -13.15
C ASP A 81 -14.24 -5.13 -12.35
N LEU A 82 -13.48 -5.43 -11.28
CA LEU A 82 -12.79 -4.41 -10.50
C LEU A 82 -11.63 -3.81 -11.30
N GLU A 83 -10.85 -4.62 -12.00
CA GLU A 83 -9.76 -4.13 -12.85
C GLU A 83 -10.27 -3.22 -13.97
N SER A 84 -11.38 -3.56 -14.61
CA SER A 84 -12.07 -2.72 -15.60
C SER A 84 -12.53 -1.39 -15.00
N SER A 85 -13.10 -1.43 -13.79
CA SER A 85 -13.50 -0.22 -13.07
C SER A 85 -12.30 0.68 -12.77
N LEU A 86 -11.19 0.13 -12.28
CA LEU A 86 -9.96 0.87 -12.02
C LEU A 86 -9.36 1.45 -13.31
N ASN A 87 -9.33 0.68 -14.39
CA ASN A 87 -8.75 1.13 -15.67
C ASN A 87 -9.54 2.30 -16.28
N LYS A 88 -10.86 2.39 -16.06
CA LYS A 88 -11.66 3.55 -16.49
C LYS A 88 -11.24 4.84 -15.78
N LEU A 89 -10.74 4.75 -14.55
CA LEU A 89 -10.31 5.92 -13.78
C LEU A 89 -9.05 6.55 -14.34
N ILE A 90 -8.20 5.77 -15.03
CA ILE A 90 -6.91 6.21 -15.59
C ILE A 90 -7.07 7.33 -16.61
N HIS A 91 -8.27 7.60 -17.14
CA HIS A 91 -8.51 8.74 -18.03
C HIS A 91 -8.79 10.06 -17.29
N LEU A 92 -9.03 10.01 -15.98
CA LEU A 92 -9.22 11.20 -15.15
C LEU A 92 -7.87 11.80 -14.76
N ARG A 93 -7.86 13.08 -14.40
CA ARG A 93 -6.65 13.82 -14.00
C ARG A 93 -6.95 14.73 -12.82
N GLY A 94 -5.92 15.06 -12.04
CA GLY A 94 -6.00 15.99 -10.93
C GLY A 94 -7.03 15.55 -9.87
N GLN A 95 -7.75 16.53 -9.32
CA GLN A 95 -8.71 16.31 -8.24
C GLN A 95 -9.75 15.23 -8.56
N LYS A 96 -10.31 15.25 -9.79
CA LYS A 96 -11.33 14.27 -10.23
C LYS A 96 -10.83 12.82 -10.19
N TYR A 97 -9.53 12.60 -10.42
CA TYR A 97 -8.96 11.26 -10.34
C TYR A 97 -8.95 10.76 -8.89
N VAL A 98 -8.48 11.59 -7.95
CA VAL A 98 -8.46 11.25 -6.52
C VAL A 98 -9.86 11.05 -5.96
N GLU A 99 -10.81 11.92 -6.30
CA GLU A 99 -12.22 11.75 -5.90
C GLU A 99 -12.78 10.40 -6.36
N ALA A 100 -12.48 10.01 -7.61
CA ALA A 100 -12.91 8.73 -8.15
C ALA A 100 -12.23 7.54 -7.48
N LEU A 101 -10.94 7.64 -7.12
CA LEU A 101 -10.22 6.61 -6.36
C LEU A 101 -10.82 6.44 -4.95
N LEU A 102 -11.10 7.54 -4.25
CA LEU A 102 -11.73 7.51 -2.92
C LEU A 102 -13.13 6.88 -3.00
N HIS A 103 -13.92 7.28 -4.00
CA HIS A 103 -15.24 6.68 -4.24
C HIS A 103 -15.13 5.18 -4.52
N GLN A 104 -14.17 4.75 -5.35
CA GLN A 104 -13.94 3.34 -5.64
C GLN A 104 -13.49 2.56 -4.39
N ALA A 105 -12.68 3.16 -3.53
CA ALA A 105 -12.24 2.53 -2.27
C ALA A 105 -13.44 2.28 -1.36
N GLU A 106 -14.33 3.26 -1.24
CA GLU A 106 -15.56 3.11 -0.46
C GLU A 106 -16.52 2.06 -1.05
N LEU A 107 -16.69 2.03 -2.38
CA LEU A 107 -17.52 1.02 -3.05
C LEU A 107 -17.03 -0.40 -2.78
N THR A 108 -15.72 -0.62 -2.89
CA THR A 108 -15.16 -1.96 -2.71
C THR A 108 -15.14 -2.39 -1.25
N LYS A 109 -14.97 -1.45 -0.31
CA LYS A 109 -15.15 -1.69 1.12
C LYS A 109 -16.58 -2.08 1.45
N ARG A 110 -17.57 -1.45 0.81
CA ARG A 110 -19.00 -1.77 1.01
C ARG A 110 -19.42 -3.10 0.39
N SER A 111 -18.95 -3.41 -0.83
CA SER A 111 -19.29 -4.68 -1.48
C SER A 111 -18.67 -5.86 -0.75
N ASN A 112 -17.51 -5.64 -0.10
CA ASN A 112 -16.84 -6.63 0.73
C ASN A 112 -16.61 -7.97 0.00
N HIS A 113 -16.36 -7.93 -1.32
CA HIS A 113 -16.06 -9.13 -2.11
C HIS A 113 -14.60 -9.57 -1.94
N PHE A 114 -13.69 -8.61 -1.74
CA PHE A 114 -12.25 -8.84 -1.70
C PHE A 114 -11.72 -8.64 -0.28
N HIS A 115 -10.75 -9.46 0.12
CA HIS A 115 -9.99 -9.19 1.34
C HIS A 115 -9.37 -7.78 1.27
N PRO A 116 -9.24 -7.03 2.39
CA PRO A 116 -8.61 -5.71 2.39
C PRO A 116 -7.21 -5.69 1.73
N ASN A 117 -6.44 -6.77 1.91
CA ASN A 117 -5.11 -6.96 1.33
C ASN A 117 -5.11 -7.49 -0.11
N HIS A 118 -6.26 -7.75 -0.74
CA HIS A 118 -6.31 -8.29 -2.09
C HIS A 118 -5.51 -7.39 -3.06
N TYR A 119 -4.80 -7.95 -4.03
CA TYR A 119 -3.83 -7.19 -4.83
C TYR A 119 -4.46 -5.98 -5.58
N LEU A 120 -5.72 -6.08 -5.98
CA LEU A 120 -6.46 -4.95 -6.58
C LEU A 120 -6.79 -3.86 -5.57
N GLN A 121 -7.04 -4.22 -4.30
CA GLN A 121 -7.18 -3.26 -3.21
C GLN A 121 -5.85 -2.57 -2.94
N MET A 122 -4.76 -3.34 -2.87
CA MET A 122 -3.41 -2.78 -2.72
C MET A 122 -3.06 -1.83 -3.87
N ARG A 123 -3.42 -2.15 -5.11
CA ARG A 123 -3.23 -1.24 -6.25
C ARG A 123 -3.98 0.08 -6.04
N LEU A 124 -5.24 0.02 -5.62
CA LEU A 124 -6.02 1.21 -5.31
C LEU A 124 -5.41 2.05 -4.18
N GLN A 125 -4.93 1.39 -3.13
CA GLN A 125 -4.23 2.08 -2.04
C GLN A 125 -2.93 2.74 -2.50
N SER A 126 -2.14 2.07 -3.34
CA SER A 126 -0.93 2.64 -3.94
C SER A 126 -1.24 3.95 -4.68
N GLU A 127 -2.30 3.97 -5.49
CA GLU A 127 -2.71 5.18 -6.21
C GLU A 127 -3.07 6.31 -5.24
N LEU A 128 -3.84 6.01 -4.18
CA LEU A 128 -4.18 7.01 -3.16
C LEU A 128 -2.94 7.53 -2.42
N ILE A 129 -2.00 6.66 -2.05
CA ILE A 129 -0.73 7.02 -1.41
C ILE A 129 0.06 7.99 -2.30
N SER A 130 0.17 7.70 -3.60
CA SER A 130 0.94 8.54 -4.53
C SER A 130 0.32 9.91 -4.79
N HIS A 131 -1.01 10.05 -4.70
CA HIS A 131 -1.69 11.29 -5.08
C HIS A 131 -2.10 12.19 -3.90
N LEU A 132 -2.55 11.63 -2.79
CA LEU A 132 -2.92 12.42 -1.60
C LEU A 132 -1.67 13.13 -1.07
N GLY A 133 -1.69 14.44 -0.93
CA GLY A 133 -0.55 15.24 -0.48
C GLY A 133 0.33 15.79 -1.61
N ASN A 134 0.18 15.27 -2.84
CA ASN A 134 1.14 15.47 -3.92
C ASN A 134 0.57 16.16 -5.19
N ILE A 135 -0.75 16.41 -5.25
CA ILE A 135 -1.38 17.04 -6.42
C ILE A 135 -2.20 18.29 -6.04
N PRO A 136 -2.44 19.23 -6.98
CA PRO A 136 -3.28 20.40 -6.73
C PRO A 136 -4.69 20.04 -6.26
N GLY A 137 -5.15 20.71 -5.20
CA GLY A 137 -6.43 20.44 -4.53
C GLY A 137 -6.33 19.34 -3.46
N TYR A 138 -5.20 18.63 -3.40
CA TYR A 138 -4.90 17.62 -2.39
C TYR A 138 -3.48 17.76 -1.85
N PHE A 139 -2.81 18.92 -1.97
CA PHE A 139 -1.49 19.09 -1.36
C PHE A 139 -1.60 18.99 0.16
N TYR A 140 -0.49 18.63 0.85
CA TYR A 140 -0.50 18.45 2.31
C TYR A 140 -1.07 19.65 3.09
N PHE A 141 -0.87 20.88 2.62
CA PHE A 141 -1.43 22.09 3.25
C PHE A 141 -2.94 22.26 3.01
N GLU A 142 -3.51 21.60 1.99
CA GLU A 142 -4.94 21.60 1.64
C GLU A 142 -5.70 20.44 2.30
N LEU A 143 -5.01 19.38 2.71
CA LEU A 143 -5.63 18.19 3.31
C LEU A 143 -6.15 18.43 4.73
N SER A 144 -7.34 17.90 5.04
CA SER A 144 -7.81 17.76 6.43
C SER A 144 -6.96 16.77 7.23
N ASP A 145 -6.98 16.88 8.55
CA ASP A 145 -6.32 15.91 9.44
C ASP A 145 -6.78 14.46 9.20
N GLU A 146 -8.06 14.28 8.89
CA GLU A 146 -8.65 12.99 8.56
C GLU A 146 -8.00 12.40 7.30
N MET A 147 -7.81 13.20 6.25
CA MET A 147 -7.19 12.75 5.01
C MET A 147 -5.69 12.44 5.18
N VAL A 148 -4.98 13.19 6.02
CA VAL A 148 -3.57 12.90 6.34
C VAL A 148 -3.46 11.58 7.14
N ARG A 149 -4.37 11.35 8.11
CA ARG A 149 -4.44 10.08 8.86
C ARG A 149 -4.81 8.91 7.97
N LEU A 150 -5.76 9.09 7.04
CA LEU A 150 -6.09 8.10 6.03
C LEU A 150 -4.84 7.69 5.24
N LYS A 151 -4.09 8.67 4.70
CA LYS A 151 -2.86 8.36 3.96
C LYS A 151 -1.82 7.63 4.83
N ARG A 152 -1.65 8.03 6.08
CA ARG A 152 -0.76 7.34 7.03
C ARG A 152 -1.16 5.87 7.19
N ASP A 153 -2.44 5.62 7.45
CA ASP A 153 -2.95 4.27 7.68
C ASP A 153 -2.81 3.40 6.42
N LEU A 154 -3.02 3.98 5.23
CA LEU A 154 -2.73 3.33 3.95
C LEU A 154 -1.24 2.96 3.82
N CYS A 155 -0.32 3.89 4.09
CA CYS A 155 1.12 3.61 4.01
C CYS A 155 1.54 2.47 4.95
N LEU A 156 1.09 2.52 6.22
CA LEU A 156 1.41 1.50 7.22
C LEU A 156 0.89 0.12 6.80
N HIS A 157 -0.36 0.06 6.35
CA HIS A 157 -0.96 -1.19 5.90
C HIS A 157 -0.27 -1.75 4.64
N PHE A 158 0.03 -0.89 3.68
CA PHE A 158 0.74 -1.26 2.45
C PHE A 158 2.11 -1.88 2.75
N ILE A 159 2.87 -1.26 3.66
CA ILE A 159 4.16 -1.79 4.14
C ILE A 159 3.97 -3.13 4.85
N GLU A 160 2.99 -3.25 5.75
CA GLU A 160 2.72 -4.48 6.49
C GLU A 160 2.43 -5.67 5.55
N VAL A 161 1.57 -5.46 4.55
CA VAL A 161 1.17 -6.51 3.60
C VAL A 161 2.33 -6.92 2.72
N PHE A 162 3.01 -5.96 2.09
CA PHE A 162 4.03 -6.28 1.10
C PHE A 162 5.36 -6.74 1.70
N SER A 163 5.67 -6.36 2.93
CA SER A 163 6.84 -6.90 3.65
C SER A 163 6.74 -8.42 3.87
N LYS A 164 5.54 -9.02 3.84
CA LYS A 164 5.35 -10.49 3.98
C LYS A 164 5.82 -11.25 2.75
N VAL A 165 5.72 -10.66 1.56
CA VAL A 165 5.99 -11.34 0.27
C VAL A 165 7.19 -10.80 -0.49
N ASP A 166 7.64 -9.60 -0.12
CA ASP A 166 8.76 -8.90 -0.71
C ASP A 166 9.51 -8.10 0.38
N PRO A 167 10.15 -8.78 1.36
CA PRO A 167 10.78 -8.15 2.51
C PRO A 167 12.05 -7.35 2.19
N GLY A 168 12.49 -7.32 0.93
CA GLY A 168 13.73 -6.70 0.50
C GLY A 168 13.70 -5.16 0.50
N PHE A 169 14.78 -4.60 -0.03
CA PHE A 169 14.89 -3.19 -0.38
C PHE A 169 14.40 -3.02 -1.81
N SER A 170 13.23 -2.41 -1.96
CA SER A 170 12.49 -2.30 -3.21
C SER A 170 11.90 -0.90 -3.33
N ASP A 171 11.77 -0.40 -4.55
CA ASP A 171 11.30 0.97 -4.81
C ASP A 171 9.98 1.29 -4.11
N TRP A 172 9.04 0.34 -4.11
CA TRP A 172 7.75 0.51 -3.45
C TRP A 172 7.93 0.77 -1.94
N ARG A 173 8.92 0.13 -1.30
CA ARG A 173 9.18 0.29 0.13
C ARG A 173 9.75 1.66 0.42
N GLY A 174 10.78 2.07 -0.34
CA GLY A 174 11.39 3.38 -0.19
C GLY A 174 10.40 4.52 -0.46
N THR A 175 9.61 4.41 -1.54
CA THR A 175 8.60 5.42 -1.89
C THR A 175 7.49 5.50 -0.85
N THR A 176 6.97 4.36 -0.36
CA THR A 176 5.93 4.34 0.68
C THR A 176 6.45 4.86 2.02
N GLN A 177 7.71 4.57 2.38
CA GLN A 177 8.35 5.11 3.58
C GLN A 177 8.55 6.62 3.50
N TYR A 178 8.94 7.15 2.34
CA TYR A 178 9.00 8.59 2.11
C TYR A 178 7.63 9.25 2.29
N GLU A 179 6.57 8.65 1.72
CA GLU A 179 5.22 9.18 1.87
C GLU A 179 4.70 9.09 3.31
N LEU A 180 5.04 8.02 4.05
CA LEU A 180 4.75 7.91 5.49
C LEU A 180 5.51 8.97 6.30
N ALA A 181 6.75 9.27 5.94
CA ALA A 181 7.51 10.31 6.62
C ALA A 181 6.86 11.70 6.45
N ASN A 182 6.34 12.00 5.26
CA ASN A 182 5.62 13.25 4.98
C ASN A 182 4.29 13.35 5.74
N THR A 183 3.54 12.25 5.87
CA THR A 183 2.30 12.25 6.69
C THR A 183 2.61 12.45 8.17
N GLU A 184 3.61 11.75 8.70
CA GLU A 184 4.03 11.88 10.10
C GLU A 184 4.55 13.30 10.40
N ALA A 185 5.35 13.89 9.49
CA ALA A 185 5.81 15.27 9.63
C ALA A 185 4.65 16.27 9.67
N THR A 186 3.66 16.11 8.78
CA THR A 186 2.48 16.97 8.75
C THR A 186 1.66 16.87 10.04
N LEU A 187 1.41 15.66 10.53
CA LEU A 187 0.66 15.44 11.77
C LEU A 187 1.43 15.94 13.00
N ALA A 188 2.74 15.71 13.05
CA ALA A 188 3.60 16.18 14.14
C ALA A 188 3.60 17.71 14.20
N GLN A 189 3.76 18.38 13.05
CA GLN A 189 3.74 19.84 12.96
C GLN A 189 2.39 20.42 13.43
N ARG A 190 1.27 19.90 12.92
CA ARG A 190 -0.08 20.36 13.34
C ARG A 190 -0.34 20.13 14.82
N SER A 191 0.12 18.99 15.35
CA SER A 191 -0.03 18.68 16.78
C SER A 191 0.81 19.62 17.66
N PHE A 192 1.99 20.02 17.18
CA PHE A 192 2.86 20.97 17.88
C PHE A 192 2.29 22.39 17.80
N ASP A 193 1.87 22.85 16.62
CA ASP A 193 1.30 24.19 16.40
C ASP A 193 0.02 24.42 17.20
N SER A 194 -0.80 23.38 17.38
CA SER A 194 -2.01 23.42 18.22
C SER A 194 -1.72 23.33 19.73
N GLY A 195 -0.47 23.09 20.13
CA GLY A 195 -0.09 22.87 21.52
C GLY A 195 -0.55 21.52 22.08
N THR A 196 -0.98 20.59 21.22
CA THR A 196 -1.41 19.23 21.62
C THR A 196 -0.23 18.41 22.16
N ILE A 197 0.96 18.60 21.59
CA ILE A 197 2.19 17.91 22.02
C ILE A 197 3.26 18.93 22.44
N PRO A 198 4.06 18.64 23.48
CA PRO A 198 5.18 19.49 23.88
C PRO A 198 6.38 19.35 22.93
N LEU A 199 7.31 20.32 22.99
CA LEU A 199 8.53 20.33 22.16
C LEU A 199 9.32 19.01 22.23
N LYS A 200 9.43 18.41 23.41
CA LYS A 200 10.14 17.14 23.60
C LYS A 200 9.51 15.97 22.84
N GLU A 201 8.18 15.90 22.80
CA GLU A 201 7.48 14.88 22.03
C GLU A 201 7.60 15.16 20.53
N PHE A 202 7.52 16.43 20.12
CA PHE A 202 7.75 16.84 18.74
C PHE A 202 9.15 16.42 18.26
N GLN A 203 10.21 16.68 19.03
CA GLN A 203 11.58 16.25 18.74
C GLN A 203 11.67 14.72 18.57
N THR A 204 11.06 13.95 19.47
CA THR A 204 11.04 12.48 19.37
C THR A 204 10.36 12.01 18.07
N LYS A 205 9.28 12.68 17.65
CA LYS A 205 8.63 12.41 16.37
C LYS A 205 9.53 12.77 15.19
N LEU A 206 10.24 13.90 15.22
CA LEU A 206 11.18 14.28 14.17
C LEU A 206 12.30 13.25 14.00
N GLU A 207 12.83 12.68 15.08
CA GLU A 207 13.83 11.60 15.01
C GLU A 207 13.29 10.33 14.33
N ALA A 208 12.05 9.95 14.62
CA ALA A 208 11.39 8.84 13.93
C ALA A 208 11.19 9.14 12.43
N ILE A 209 10.79 10.37 12.08
CA ILE A 209 10.63 10.82 10.68
C ILE A 209 11.98 10.83 9.94
N ILE A 210 13.07 11.23 10.61
CA ILE A 210 14.43 11.14 10.06
C ILE A 210 14.76 9.69 9.70
N THR A 211 14.44 8.75 10.59
CA THR A 211 14.69 7.31 10.37
C THR A 211 13.94 6.81 9.13
N LEU A 212 12.65 7.16 8.99
CA LEU A 212 11.85 6.81 7.80
C LEU A 212 12.47 7.35 6.50
N ASN A 213 12.92 8.61 6.47
CA ASN A 213 13.57 9.17 5.30
C ASN A 213 14.95 8.54 5.04
N GLN A 214 15.70 8.15 6.07
CA GLN A 214 16.98 7.46 5.89
C GLN A 214 16.81 6.07 5.26
N GLU A 215 15.76 5.34 5.65
CA GLU A 215 15.43 4.07 4.99
C GLU A 215 15.06 4.32 3.52
N ALA A 216 14.21 5.31 3.24
CA ALA A 216 13.87 5.69 1.85
C ALA A 216 15.10 6.05 1.02
N VAL A 217 16.02 6.83 1.57
CA VAL A 217 17.31 7.18 0.96
C VAL A 217 18.13 5.94 0.60
N SER A 218 18.25 5.00 1.54
CA SER A 218 19.07 3.79 1.34
C SER A 218 18.57 2.89 0.21
N VAL A 219 17.28 2.99 -0.12
CA VAL A 219 16.62 2.20 -1.15
C VAL A 219 16.60 2.91 -2.50
N LEU A 220 16.32 4.22 -2.51
CA LEU A 220 15.95 4.92 -3.74
C LEU A 220 17.13 5.60 -4.45
N GLU A 221 18.24 5.87 -3.75
CA GLU A 221 19.38 6.58 -4.36
C GLU A 221 20.34 5.68 -5.11
N VAL A 222 20.12 4.37 -5.06
CA VAL A 222 20.85 3.39 -5.88
C VAL A 222 20.18 3.18 -7.23
N GLU A 223 18.96 3.68 -7.40
CA GLU A 223 18.22 3.62 -8.66
C GLU A 223 18.84 4.55 -9.71
N ASP A 224 18.45 4.33 -10.97
CA ASP A 224 18.94 5.13 -12.10
C ASP A 224 18.66 6.63 -11.90
N GLU A 225 19.63 7.49 -12.21
CA GLU A 225 19.54 8.95 -11.97
C GLU A 225 18.37 9.61 -12.71
N GLU A 226 17.93 9.04 -13.84
CA GLU A 226 16.79 9.54 -14.62
C GLU A 226 15.44 9.00 -14.10
N SER A 227 15.47 8.10 -13.11
CA SER A 227 14.26 7.50 -12.55
C SER A 227 13.53 8.43 -11.59
N HIS A 228 12.20 8.28 -11.55
CA HIS A 228 11.38 8.96 -10.55
C HIS A 228 11.70 8.52 -9.10
N ALA A 229 12.10 7.26 -8.93
CA ALA A 229 12.53 6.73 -7.63
C ALA A 229 13.74 7.49 -7.09
N PHE A 230 14.77 7.70 -7.92
CA PHE A 230 15.96 8.47 -7.56
C PHE A 230 15.62 9.92 -7.15
N GLU A 231 14.72 10.59 -7.89
CA GLU A 231 14.25 11.93 -7.53
C GLU A 231 13.61 11.97 -6.13
N ILE A 232 12.79 10.97 -5.79
CA ILE A 232 12.23 10.84 -4.44
C ILE A 232 13.34 10.62 -3.40
N GLY A 233 14.35 9.80 -3.73
CA GLY A 233 15.54 9.61 -2.90
C GLY A 233 16.25 10.93 -2.55
N LEU A 234 16.47 11.79 -3.54
CA LEU A 234 17.08 13.12 -3.33
C LEU A 234 16.23 14.02 -2.43
N ARG A 235 14.89 13.99 -2.58
CA ARG A 235 13.96 14.72 -1.71
C ARG A 235 14.00 14.19 -0.28
N ALA A 236 14.02 12.86 -0.10
CA ALA A 236 14.17 12.23 1.21
C ALA A 236 15.51 12.63 1.88
N ARG A 237 16.61 12.66 1.12
CA ARG A 237 17.92 13.10 1.62
C ARG A 237 17.90 14.56 2.08
N LYS A 238 17.23 15.43 1.32
CA LYS A 238 17.01 16.82 1.71
C LYS A 238 16.21 16.91 3.02
N ASN A 239 15.10 16.17 3.13
CA ASN A 239 14.30 16.11 4.35
C ASN A 239 15.13 15.67 5.57
N VAL A 240 15.99 14.64 5.43
CA VAL A 240 16.90 14.22 6.51
C VAL A 240 17.79 15.37 6.98
N ARG A 241 18.35 16.15 6.06
CA ARG A 241 19.21 17.30 6.40
C ARG A 241 18.42 18.36 7.14
N ASP A 242 17.30 18.81 6.55
CA ASP A 242 16.49 19.90 7.09
C ASP A 242 15.93 19.54 8.47
N LEU A 243 15.46 18.30 8.66
CA LEU A 243 14.94 17.82 9.95
C LEU A 243 16.03 17.69 11.02
N LYS A 244 17.24 17.23 10.66
CA LYS A 244 18.38 17.19 11.59
C LYS A 244 18.78 18.58 12.07
N ASP A 245 18.74 19.56 11.18
CA ASP A 245 19.00 20.95 11.52
C ASP A 245 17.92 21.47 12.50
N ILE A 246 16.63 21.20 12.24
CA ILE A 246 15.53 21.58 13.14
C ILE A 246 15.71 20.98 14.55
N VAL A 247 15.98 19.67 14.63
CA VAL A 247 16.21 18.99 15.92
C VAL A 247 17.39 19.64 16.65
N ARG A 248 18.51 19.86 15.97
CA ARG A 248 19.70 20.49 16.56
C ARG A 248 19.43 21.91 17.05
N PHE A 249 18.72 22.73 16.30
CA PHE A 249 18.43 24.12 16.69
C PHE A 249 17.41 24.21 17.83
N SER A 250 16.51 23.23 17.94
CA SER A 250 15.52 23.19 19.01
C SER A 250 16.10 22.90 20.40
N GLU A 251 17.34 22.41 20.50
CA GLU A 251 18.05 22.25 21.78
C GLU A 251 18.48 23.59 22.41
N PHE A 252 18.45 24.68 21.64
CA PHE A 252 18.88 26.02 22.05
C PHE A 252 17.72 26.98 22.37
N LEU A 253 16.48 26.50 22.29
CA LEU A 253 15.25 27.23 22.62
C LEU A 253 14.71 26.78 23.99
#